data_AF-A0A350IXW5-F1
#
_entry.id   AF-A0A350IXW5-F1
#
_cell.length_a   1.000
_cell.length_b   1.000
_cell.length_c   1.000
_cell.angle_alpha   90.00
_cell.angle_beta   90.00
_cell.angle_gamma   90.00
#
_symmetry.space_group_name_H-M   'P 1'
#
loop_
_entity.id
_entity.type
_entity.pdbx_description
1 polymer ?
#
loop_
_entity_poly.entity_id
_entity_poly.type
_entity_poly.pdbx_seq_one_letter_code
_entity_poly.pdbx_strand_id
1 'polypeptide(L)' 'MRYLDNRNHDLFSDMFDDMFRGPVTNGSQLMKTDIREKDGKYILEMEIPGYKKEDVKISLYNGT' A
#
# COMPACT_ATOMS: atom_id res chain seq x y z
N MET A 1 19.24 9.95 38.51
CA MET A 1 19.38 10.00 37.04
C MET A 1 18.38 9.03 36.44
N ARG A 2 17.63 9.51 35.44
CA ARG A 2 16.59 8.87 34.63
C ARG A 2 17.11 7.69 33.81
N TYR A 3 16.27 6.67 33.57
CA TYR A 3 16.04 6.13 32.22
C TYR A 3 14.58 5.67 32.12
N LEU A 4 13.76 6.46 31.42
CA LEU A 4 12.47 6.02 30.91
C LEU A 4 12.79 5.20 29.65
N ASP A 5 12.52 3.91 29.73
CA ASP A 5 12.69 2.98 28.63
C ASP A 5 11.63 3.27 27.55
N ASN A 6 12.10 3.53 26.33
CA ASN A 6 11.32 4.09 25.24
C ASN A 6 10.65 2.95 24.45
N ARG A 7 9.73 2.24 25.10
CA ARG A 7 9.03 1.02 24.62
C ARG A 7 7.92 1.28 23.58
N ASN A 8 8.10 2.26 22.70
CA ASN A 8 7.09 2.59 21.68
C ASN A 8 7.53 2.18 20.26
N HIS A 9 8.77 1.71 20.09
CA HIS A 9 9.32 1.41 18.76
C HIS A 9 9.21 -0.08 18.37
N ASP A 10 8.92 -0.95 19.33
CA ASP A 10 8.89 -2.41 19.10
C ASP A 10 7.51 -2.87 18.62
N LEU A 11 6.43 -2.34 19.19
CA LEU A 11 5.06 -2.76 18.82
C LEU A 11 4.72 -2.47 17.35
N PHE A 12 5.16 -1.32 16.82
CA PHE A 12 4.93 -0.97 15.41
C PHE A 12 5.85 -1.77 14.47
N SER A 13 7.06 -2.10 14.92
CA SER A 13 8.02 -2.89 14.16
C SER A 13 7.58 -4.36 14.07
N ASP A 14 7.12 -4.93 15.18
CA ASP A 14 6.69 -6.33 15.27
C ASP A 14 5.45 -6.60 14.40
N MET A 15 4.47 -5.68 14.40
CA MET A 15 3.30 -5.78 13.53
C MET A 15 3.66 -5.72 12.04
N PHE A 16 4.67 -4.92 11.67
CA PHE A 16 5.12 -4.80 10.28
C PHE A 16 5.94 -6.03 9.85
N ASP A 17 6.84 -6.52 10.71
CA ASP A 17 7.67 -7.69 10.43
C ASP A 17 6.81 -8.97 10.30
N ASP A 18 5.74 -9.12 11.10
CA ASP A 18 4.79 -10.23 10.98
C ASP A 18 3.97 -10.18 9.68
N MET A 19 3.63 -8.98 9.17
CA MET A 19 2.98 -8.84 7.86
C MET A 19 3.90 -9.19 6.69
N PHE A 20 5.22 -9.05 6.85
CA PHE A 20 6.20 -9.35 5.80
C PHE A 20 6.77 -10.79 5.88
N ARG A 21 6.60 -11.51 7.01
CA ARG A 21 7.15 -12.85 7.22
C ARG A 21 6.16 -14.02 7.07
N GLY A 22 4.86 -13.76 7.07
CA GLY A 22 3.84 -14.80 6.82
C GLY A 22 3.68 -15.16 5.34
N PRO A 23 3.30 -16.39 4.98
CA PRO A 23 2.92 -16.68 3.59
C PRO A 23 1.69 -15.83 3.27
N VAL A 24 1.87 -14.85 2.38
CA VAL A 24 0.82 -13.95 1.89
C VAL A 24 -0.25 -14.78 1.19
N THR A 25 -1.18 -15.33 1.96
CA THR A 25 -2.35 -16.01 1.41
C THR A 25 -3.34 -14.94 0.97
N ASN A 26 -3.18 -14.52 -0.28
CA ASN A 26 -4.24 -14.26 -1.26
C ASN A 26 -5.57 -13.75 -0.68
N GLY A 27 -5.80 -12.44 -0.75
CA GLY A 27 -7.16 -11.92 -0.58
C GLY A 27 -7.33 -10.42 -0.74
N SER A 28 -6.50 -9.60 -0.07
CA SER A 28 -6.76 -8.15 -0.02
C SER A 28 -5.58 -7.32 0.52
N GLN A 29 -4.40 -7.40 -0.08
CA GLN A 29 -3.41 -6.32 0.10
C GLN A 29 -3.98 -5.09 -0.63
N LEU A 30 -4.70 -4.27 0.13
CA LEU A 30 -5.72 -3.29 -0.28
C LEU A 30 -5.21 -2.30 -1.34
N MET A 31 -5.22 -2.68 -2.62
CA MET A 31 -5.13 -1.71 -3.71
C MET A 31 -6.34 -0.79 -3.62
N LYS A 32 -6.15 0.44 -3.16
CA LYS A 32 -7.22 1.44 -3.19
C LYS A 32 -7.23 2.04 -4.57
N THR A 33 -8.38 1.97 -5.23
CA THR A 33 -8.58 2.59 -6.53
C THR A 33 -9.73 3.56 -6.41
N ASP A 34 -9.45 4.83 -6.62
CA ASP A 34 -10.45 5.89 -6.67
C ASP A 34 -10.56 6.41 -8.10
N ILE A 35 -11.79 6.61 -8.56
CA ILE A 35 -12.11 7.13 -9.88
C ILE A 35 -12.91 8.41 -9.70
N ARG A 36 -12.43 9.51 -10.29
CA ARG A 36 -13.14 10.79 -10.26
C ARG A 36 -13.23 11.42 -11.63
N GLU A 37 -14.39 11.97 -11.95
CA GLU A 37 -14.60 12.76 -13.15
C GLU A 37 -14.35 14.24 -12.84
N LYS A 38 -13.56 14.90 -13.68
CA LYS A 38 -13.29 16.34 -13.58
C LYS A 38 -13.12 16.93 -14.97
N ASP A 39 -13.91 17.94 -15.29
CA ASP A 39 -13.82 18.70 -16.55
C ASP A 39 -13.85 17.81 -17.81
N GLY A 40 -14.67 16.75 -17.80
CA GLY A 40 -14.78 15.78 -18.90
C GLY A 40 -13.61 14.78 -19.00
N LYS A 41 -12.77 14.67 -17.96
CA LYS A 41 -11.67 13.71 -17.86
C LYS A 41 -11.90 12.77 -16.69
N TYR A 42 -11.56 11.49 -16.89
CA TYR A 42 -11.52 10.50 -15.81
C TYR A 42 -10.10 10.44 -15.23
N ILE A 43 -10.00 10.64 -13.92
CA ILE A 43 -8.76 10.52 -13.16
C ILE A 43 -8.86 9.22 -12.37
N LEU A 44 -7.89 8.33 -12.61
CA LEU A 44 -7.71 7.07 -11.91
C LEU A 44 -6.55 7.22 -10.91
N GLU A 45 -6.85 7.08 -9.63
CA GLU A 45 -5.87 7.12 -8.55
C GLU A 45 -5.77 5.73 -7.93
N MET A 46 -4.54 5.23 -7.79
CA MET A 46 -4.30 3.88 -7.27
C MET A 46 -3.20 3.91 -6.21
N GLU A 47 -3.51 3.42 -5.02
CA GLU A 47 -2.56 3.25 -3.92
C GLU A 47 -2.29 1.76 -3.70
N ILE A 48 -1.05 1.34 -3.93
CA ILE A 48 -0.63 -0.07 -3.76
C ILE A 48 0.51 -0.13 -2.71
N PRO A 49 0.23 -0.55 -1.47
CA PRO A 49 1.25 -0.65 -0.44
C PRO A 49 2.17 -1.86 -0.67
N GLY A 50 3.47 -1.67 -0.50
CA GLY A 50 4.48 -2.74 -0.59
C GLY A 50 5.03 -3.03 -1.99
N TYR A 51 4.68 -2.21 -2.99
CA TYR A 51 5.20 -2.33 -4.35
C TYR A 51 6.03 -1.11 -4.71
N LYS A 52 7.13 -1.31 -5.44
CA LYS A 52 7.93 -0.20 -5.96
C LYS A 52 7.34 0.30 -7.27
N LYS A 53 7.64 1.56 -7.61
CA LYS A 53 7.17 2.19 -8.86
C LYS A 53 7.59 1.40 -10.11
N GLU A 54 8.78 0.82 -10.09
CA GLU A 54 9.35 0.02 -11.18
C GLU A 54 8.61 -1.31 -11.43
N ASP A 55 7.88 -1.80 -10.42
CA ASP A 55 7.11 -3.05 -10.51
C ASP A 55 5.69 -2.83 -11.06
N VAL A 56 5.22 -1.58 -11.14
CA VAL A 56 3.86 -1.24 -11.60
C VAL A 56 3.84 -1.14 -13.12
N LYS A 57 3.03 -1.98 -13.77
CA LYS A 57 2.80 -1.96 -15.23
C LYS A 57 1.35 -1.60 -15.52
N ILE A 58 1.15 -0.60 -16.37
CA ILE A 58 -0.18 -0.12 -16.78
C ILE A 58 -0.34 -0.41 -18.28
N SER A 59 -1.42 -1.09 -18.65
CA SER A 59 -1.79 -1.34 -20.06
C SER A 59 -3.27 -1.04 -20.29
N LEU A 60 -3.58 -0.30 -21.33
CA LEU A 60 -4.95 -0.03 -21.77
C LEU A 60 -5.25 -0.87 -23.00
N TYR A 61 -6.29 -1.69 -22.94
CA TYR A 61 -6.81 -2.43 -24.08
C TYR A 61 -8.19 -1.91 -24.45
N ASN A 62 -8.40 -1.58 -25.73
CA ASN A 62 -9.66 -1.08 -26.29
C ASN A 62 -10.20 0.19 -25.58
N GLY A 63 -9.36 1.23 -25.51
CA GLY A 63 -9.70 2.53 -24.93
C GLY A 63 -10.45 3.46 -25.88
N THR A 64 -11.68 3.07 -26.26
CA THR A 64 -12.62 3.93 -26.99
C THR A 64 -13.81 4.27 -26.14
#